data_AF-A0A534JV89-F1
#
_entry.id   AF-A0A534JV89-F1
#
_cell.length_a   1.000
_cell.length_b   1.000
_cell.length_c   1.000
_cell.angle_alpha   90.00
_cell.angle_beta   90.00
_cell.angle_gamma   90.00
#
_symmetry.space_group_name_H-M   'P 1'
#
loop_
_entity.id
_entity.type
_entity.pdbx_description
1 polymer ?
#
loop_
_entity_poly.entity_id
_entity_poly.type
_entity_poly.pdbx_seq_one_letter_code
_entity_poly.pdbx_strand_id
1 'polypeptide(L)'
;MNLSSVVVLVGIAADGWLIAFMSIRGRRPWLQATFAACALSFLVVGAWSVGRIEGLLSAVDDNLVLGLMLLTHALTAILVLGLIRGEALPRRRAATFLLLAPIPLLAYFAPIEGWTVATAYEGNLLGGFLVVCLGIALGETIYARHASPMFATHAFWLSLGVISLIVAGPIYTYELDFLGRTPLAGANLAAPLALACFARVALQTDPFPISPRPPKGRTTTGGIRAADAIVFDERHPKYALRTAEQEANSGRPTLIVARERAKITTSGVASAAFTPDQHAASRTLTTVSEFLASAPGGFVVLEDPADLSVLSGWRAVLEVVVRLRHVARDSGSTVVLCPSRLTESERKALKGLDLPWWPMADAATEIMAILAQSFGTGAGRLFDSFCRAHGIRRDDVTTDHIQALQDFLSRALTELSGVVGGPAAHGLQVQYEAAASVLRSFASQGAVDIARGKWPSRRSSESDVDLVVTAADYWKGKEMEELFAAADAVSEREPLFEKARLVFVEQLGDAGEGVLRMQLARLGKKPEELDRTDLVRIADRATVDLGSLADVVDVPQEKERIHQQIESIRQKLQLIAEGEG
;
A
#
# COMPACT_ATOMS: atom_id res chain seq x y z
N MET A 1 43.31 17.66 29.44
CA MET A 1 42.25 17.77 28.44
C MET A 1 41.45 19.04 28.71
N ASN A 2 41.49 19.98 27.78
CA ASN A 2 40.81 21.26 27.88
C ASN A 2 39.28 21.08 27.77
N LEU A 3 38.51 21.93 28.44
CA LEU A 3 37.04 21.87 28.43
C LEU A 3 36.47 22.03 27.01
N SER A 4 37.15 22.79 26.16
CA SER A 4 36.85 22.91 24.73
C SER A 4 37.04 21.59 23.98
N SER A 5 38.11 20.86 24.25
CA SER A 5 38.37 19.54 23.67
C SER A 5 37.31 18.52 24.08
N VAL A 6 36.86 18.58 25.34
CA VAL A 6 35.77 17.71 25.85
C VAL A 6 34.47 17.97 25.08
N VAL A 7 34.10 19.24 24.85
CA VAL A 7 32.88 19.59 24.11
C VAL A 7 32.94 19.09 22.66
N VAL A 8 34.08 19.26 21.98
CA VAL A 8 34.25 18.76 20.61
C VAL A 8 34.22 17.23 20.58
N LEU A 9 34.84 16.54 21.56
CA LEU A 9 34.80 15.08 21.67
C LEU A 9 33.38 14.55 21.89
N VAL A 10 32.56 15.24 22.69
CA VAL A 10 31.13 14.90 22.84
C VAL A 10 30.40 15.05 21.49
N GLY A 11 30.71 16.09 20.72
CA GLY A 11 30.17 16.26 19.37
C GLY A 11 30.55 15.14 18.41
N ILE A 12 31.83 14.78 18.36
CA ILE A 12 32.37 13.64 17.58
C ILE A 12 31.65 12.34 17.94
N ALA A 13 31.45 12.08 19.24
CA ALA A 13 30.74 10.89 19.71
C ALA A 13 29.28 10.89 19.27
N ALA A 14 28.60 12.05 19.30
CA ALA A 14 27.24 12.20 18.82
C ALA A 14 27.14 11.99 17.30
N ASP A 15 28.08 12.51 16.52
CA ASP A 15 28.13 12.31 15.06
C ASP A 15 28.33 10.84 14.70
N GLY A 16 29.27 10.16 15.39
CA GLY A 16 29.48 8.72 15.25
C GLY A 16 28.23 7.91 15.59
N TRP A 17 27.52 8.29 16.65
CA TRP A 17 26.24 7.67 17.02
C TRP A 17 25.15 7.90 15.96
N LEU A 18 25.05 9.12 15.40
CA LEU A 18 24.09 9.44 14.34
C LEU A 18 24.37 8.66 13.05
N ILE A 19 25.64 8.45 12.68
CA ILE A 19 26.03 7.60 11.55
C ILE A 19 25.55 6.16 11.77
N ALA A 20 25.85 5.59 12.95
CA ALA A 20 25.42 4.23 13.30
C ALA A 20 23.89 4.11 13.35
N PHE A 21 23.22 5.13 13.87
CA PHE A 21 21.76 5.16 13.93
C PHE A 21 21.13 5.19 12.54
N MET A 22 21.62 6.06 11.64
CA MET A 22 21.12 6.18 10.28
C MET A 22 21.44 4.96 9.42
N SER A 23 22.57 4.27 9.63
CA SER A 23 22.91 3.04 8.89
C SER A 23 21.99 1.88 9.27
N ILE A 24 21.53 1.82 10.53
CA ILE A 24 20.60 0.79 11.00
C ILE A 24 19.14 1.10 10.61
N ARG A 25 18.71 2.36 10.72
CA ARG A 25 17.30 2.74 10.59
C ARG A 25 16.90 3.24 9.21
N GLY A 26 17.80 3.92 8.51
CA GLY A 26 17.52 4.47 7.20
C GLY A 26 17.26 3.38 6.16
N ARG A 27 16.44 3.70 5.16
CA ARG A 27 16.12 2.75 4.07
C ARG A 27 16.58 3.22 2.70
N ARG A 28 17.06 4.46 2.65
CA ARG A 28 17.48 5.18 1.47
C ARG A 28 18.99 5.11 1.29
N PRO A 29 19.53 4.18 0.49
CA PRO A 29 20.96 3.89 0.46
C PRO A 29 21.79 5.09 0.00
N TRP A 30 21.28 5.90 -0.93
CA TRP A 30 22.02 7.05 -1.42
C TRP A 30 22.04 8.19 -0.40
N LEU A 31 20.91 8.45 0.27
CA LEU A 31 20.86 9.45 1.34
C LEU A 31 21.67 9.02 2.56
N GLN A 32 21.69 7.71 2.89
CA GLN A 32 22.56 7.17 3.92
C GLN A 32 24.04 7.37 3.58
N ALA A 33 24.45 7.08 2.35
CA ALA A 33 25.83 7.26 1.91
C ALA A 33 26.23 8.75 1.95
N THR A 34 25.36 9.65 1.47
CA THR A 34 25.62 11.10 1.49
C THR A 34 25.64 11.65 2.91
N PHE A 35 24.72 11.22 3.78
CA PHE A 35 24.68 11.57 5.19
C PHE A 35 25.94 11.07 5.90
N ALA A 36 26.33 9.81 5.69
CA ALA A 36 27.52 9.22 6.29
C ALA A 36 28.79 9.94 5.81
N ALA A 37 28.91 10.24 4.52
CA ALA A 37 30.03 11.00 3.99
C ALA A 37 30.11 12.39 4.64
N CYS A 38 28.98 13.11 4.72
CA CYS A 38 28.92 14.43 5.35
C CYS A 38 29.30 14.37 6.83
N ALA A 39 28.73 13.44 7.58
CA ALA A 39 28.97 13.27 9.02
C ALA A 39 30.40 12.80 9.32
N LEU A 40 30.95 11.87 8.54
CA LEU A 40 32.34 11.44 8.66
C LEU A 40 33.31 12.58 8.41
N SER A 41 33.04 13.43 7.42
CA SER A 41 33.89 14.60 7.16
C SER A 41 33.84 15.60 8.32
N PHE A 42 32.68 15.85 8.94
CA PHE A 42 32.60 16.67 10.17
C PHE A 42 33.35 16.03 11.34
N LEU A 43 33.20 14.72 11.53
CA LEU A 43 33.88 13.95 12.57
C LEU A 43 35.40 14.07 12.45
N VAL A 44 35.96 13.90 11.24
CA VAL A 44 37.40 14.01 10.99
C VAL A 44 37.91 15.42 11.24
N VAL A 45 37.18 16.46 10.80
CA VAL A 45 37.54 17.87 11.06
C VAL A 45 37.52 18.17 12.56
N GLY A 46 36.50 17.68 13.28
CA GLY A 46 36.42 17.79 14.74
C GLY A 46 37.57 17.07 15.45
N ALA A 47 37.88 15.84 15.06
CA ALA A 47 38.96 15.05 15.67
C ALA A 47 40.33 15.70 15.44
N TRP A 48 40.57 16.26 14.26
CA TRP A 48 41.77 17.04 13.97
C TRP A 48 41.87 18.27 14.87
N SER A 49 40.77 19.02 15.06
CA SER A 49 40.80 20.21 15.93
C SER A 49 41.15 19.88 17.38
N VAL A 50 40.64 18.77 17.92
CA VAL A 50 41.00 18.26 19.25
C VAL A 50 42.47 17.87 19.31
N GLY A 51 42.96 17.14 18.31
CA GLY A 51 44.37 16.73 18.25
C GLY A 51 45.33 17.91 18.13
N ARG A 52 44.93 19.01 17.46
CA ARG A 52 45.69 20.27 17.39
C ARG A 52 45.69 20.99 18.73
N ILE A 53 44.53 21.07 19.42
CA ILE A 53 44.39 21.74 20.73
C ILE A 53 45.21 21.02 21.83
N GLU A 54 45.20 19.69 21.84
CA GLU A 54 45.92 18.90 22.85
C GLU A 54 47.39 18.65 22.45
N GLY A 55 47.85 19.14 21.30
CA GLY A 55 49.23 18.95 20.81
C GLY A 55 49.57 17.51 20.43
N LEU A 56 48.57 16.67 20.18
CA LEU A 56 48.71 15.25 19.84
C LEU A 56 49.03 15.02 18.35
N LEU A 57 48.65 15.95 17.47
CA LEU A 57 48.82 15.86 16.03
C LEU A 57 49.71 17.02 15.54
N SER A 58 51.03 16.82 15.52
CA SER A 58 51.99 17.81 15.01
C SER A 58 52.25 17.71 13.50
N ALA A 59 51.65 16.74 12.80
CA ALA A 59 52.04 16.36 11.44
C ALA A 59 50.88 16.12 10.44
N VAL A 60 49.64 16.54 10.75
CA VAL A 60 48.54 16.44 9.77
C VAL A 60 48.57 17.66 8.85
N ASP A 61 48.56 17.43 7.53
CA ASP A 61 48.57 18.49 6.51
C ASP A 61 47.29 19.34 6.60
N ASP A 62 47.45 20.62 6.96
CA ASP A 62 46.35 21.60 7.08
C ASP A 62 45.54 21.72 5.77
N ASN A 63 46.15 21.42 4.61
CA ASN A 63 45.49 21.44 3.31
C ASN A 63 44.45 20.31 3.16
N LEU A 64 44.72 19.13 3.74
CA LEU A 64 43.80 18.00 3.69
C LEU A 64 42.53 18.30 4.50
N VAL A 65 42.69 18.96 5.65
CA VAL A 65 41.57 19.34 6.53
C VAL A 65 40.74 20.44 5.88
N LEU A 66 41.38 21.41 5.23
CA LEU A 66 40.68 22.43 4.44
C LEU A 66 39.88 21.81 3.29
N GLY A 67 40.44 20.82 2.59
CA GLY A 67 39.72 20.06 1.57
C GLY A 67 38.48 19.34 2.12
N LEU A 68 38.59 18.74 3.32
CA LEU A 68 37.46 18.13 4.02
C LEU A 68 36.41 19.16 4.46
N MET A 69 36.84 20.36 4.87
CA MET A 69 35.93 21.46 5.19
C MET A 69 35.15 21.94 3.95
N LEU A 70 35.80 22.07 2.79
CA LEU A 70 35.11 22.37 1.53
C LEU A 70 34.10 21.26 1.16
N LEU A 71 34.52 20.00 1.34
CA LEU A 71 33.69 18.83 1.06
C LEU A 71 32.45 18.76 1.96
N THR A 72 32.57 19.00 3.27
CA THR A 72 31.43 18.99 4.21
C THR A 72 30.34 19.97 3.79
N HIS A 73 30.70 21.18 3.35
CA HIS A 73 29.73 22.21 2.96
C HIS A 73 29.02 21.87 1.66
N ALA A 74 29.76 21.37 0.66
CA ALA A 74 29.17 20.89 -0.58
C ALA A 74 28.26 19.68 -0.34
N LEU A 75 28.68 18.71 0.48
CA LEU A 75 27.88 17.55 0.86
C LEU A 75 26.64 17.94 1.66
N THR A 76 26.73 18.96 2.53
CA THR A 76 25.58 19.50 3.26
C THR A 76 24.53 20.05 2.29
N ALA A 77 24.94 20.83 1.30
CA ALA A 77 24.03 21.35 0.28
C ALA A 77 23.36 20.22 -0.52
N ILE A 78 24.15 19.23 -0.97
CA ILE A 78 23.66 18.06 -1.71
C ILE A 78 22.70 17.22 -0.86
N LEU A 79 23.02 17.02 0.42
CA LEU A 79 22.19 16.28 1.37
C LEU A 79 20.83 16.98 1.58
N VAL A 80 20.83 18.28 1.85
CA VAL A 80 19.60 19.07 2.04
C VAL A 80 18.74 19.05 0.78
N LEU A 81 19.36 19.25 -0.40
CA LEU A 81 18.67 19.13 -1.69
C LEU A 81 18.09 17.73 -1.89
N GLY A 82 18.83 16.68 -1.54
CA GLY A 82 18.40 15.29 -1.59
C GLY A 82 17.22 14.99 -0.66
N LEU A 83 17.19 15.57 0.53
CA LEU A 83 16.10 15.42 1.49
C LEU A 83 14.80 16.10 1.03
N ILE A 84 14.90 17.21 0.28
CA ILE A 84 13.75 17.94 -0.26
C ILE A 84 13.24 17.33 -1.58
N ARG A 85 14.17 16.89 -2.45
CA ARG A 85 13.86 16.47 -3.83
C ARG A 85 13.83 14.94 -4.03
N GLY A 86 14.27 14.16 -3.06
CA GLY A 86 14.26 12.69 -3.07
C GLY A 86 15.47 12.05 -3.77
N GLU A 87 15.54 10.71 -3.76
CA GLU A 87 16.66 9.91 -4.28
C GLU A 87 16.85 9.97 -5.81
N ALA A 88 15.92 10.56 -6.54
CA ALA A 88 16.08 10.75 -7.99
C ALA A 88 17.04 11.90 -8.33
N LEU A 89 17.54 12.65 -7.35
CA LEU A 89 18.49 13.76 -7.51
C LEU A 89 19.70 13.39 -8.41
N PRO A 90 20.45 12.30 -8.17
CA PRO A 90 21.58 11.94 -9.01
C PRO A 90 21.26 11.70 -10.48
N ARG A 91 20.06 11.19 -10.80
CA ARG A 91 19.66 10.89 -12.18
C ARG A 91 18.97 12.06 -12.86
N ARG A 92 18.16 12.83 -12.14
CA ARG A 92 17.30 13.88 -12.70
C ARG A 92 17.90 15.27 -12.58
N ARG A 93 18.85 15.47 -11.67
CA ARG A 93 19.48 16.76 -11.38
C ARG A 93 20.97 16.60 -11.15
N ALA A 94 21.66 15.85 -12.02
CA ALA A 94 23.10 15.65 -11.93
C ALA A 94 23.90 16.96 -11.82
N ALA A 95 23.36 18.07 -12.32
CA ALA A 95 23.92 19.41 -12.15
C ALA A 95 24.17 19.82 -10.69
N THR A 96 23.46 19.28 -9.69
CA THR A 96 23.76 19.56 -8.27
C THR A 96 25.13 19.05 -7.84
N PHE A 97 25.70 18.05 -8.53
CA PHE A 97 27.06 17.58 -8.27
C PHE A 97 28.14 18.51 -8.82
N LEU A 98 27.78 19.52 -9.62
CA LEU A 98 28.73 20.58 -9.99
C LEU A 98 29.22 21.34 -8.76
N LEU A 99 28.51 21.27 -7.62
CA LEU A 99 29.00 21.80 -6.34
C LEU A 99 30.26 21.10 -5.83
N LEU A 100 30.55 19.87 -6.28
CA LEU A 100 31.77 19.16 -5.92
C LEU A 100 32.97 19.56 -6.80
N ALA A 101 32.74 20.11 -7.99
CA ALA A 101 33.80 20.42 -8.96
C ALA A 101 34.79 21.51 -8.48
N PRO A 102 34.37 22.57 -7.75
CA PRO A 102 35.30 23.58 -7.23
C PRO A 102 36.23 23.07 -6.13
N ILE A 103 35.89 21.98 -5.43
CA ILE A 103 36.64 21.47 -4.27
C ILE A 103 38.12 21.18 -4.60
N PRO A 104 38.47 20.33 -5.59
CA PRO A 104 39.87 20.04 -5.89
C PRO A 104 40.64 21.29 -6.33
N LEU A 105 39.98 22.20 -7.04
CA LEU A 105 40.59 23.44 -7.50
C LEU A 105 40.91 24.38 -6.33
N LEU A 106 39.95 24.61 -5.44
CA LEU A 106 40.13 25.44 -4.25
C LEU A 106 41.15 24.83 -3.27
N ALA A 107 41.13 23.50 -3.10
CA ALA A 107 42.12 22.81 -2.26
C ALA A 107 43.54 22.91 -2.83
N TYR A 108 43.69 22.93 -4.15
CA TYR A 108 44.98 23.12 -4.82
C TYR A 108 45.49 24.56 -4.70
N PHE A 109 44.61 25.56 -4.81
CA PHE A 109 44.99 26.97 -4.70
C PHE A 109 45.22 27.44 -3.26
N ALA A 110 44.60 26.78 -2.28
CA ALA A 110 44.73 27.14 -0.87
C ALA A 110 46.18 27.31 -0.36
N PRO A 111 47.12 26.36 -0.58
CA PRO A 111 48.50 26.55 -0.13
C PRO A 111 49.23 27.66 -0.88
N ILE A 112 48.86 27.94 -2.14
CA ILE A 112 49.47 28.98 -2.97
C ILE A 112 49.08 30.37 -2.46
N GLU A 113 47.81 30.53 -2.06
CA GLU A 113 47.23 31.78 -1.56
C GLU A 113 47.34 31.92 -0.03
N GLY A 114 47.93 30.93 0.66
CA GLY A 114 48.08 30.92 2.11
C GLY A 114 46.77 30.76 2.89
N TRP A 115 45.72 30.22 2.27
CA TRP A 115 44.44 29.98 2.93
C TRP A 115 44.53 28.81 3.89
N THR A 116 43.95 28.98 5.08
CA THR A 116 43.95 27.97 6.14
C THR A 116 42.53 27.76 6.65
N VAL A 117 42.32 26.71 7.46
CA VAL A 117 41.03 26.45 8.12
C VAL A 117 40.58 27.65 8.98
N ALA A 118 41.52 28.38 9.57
CA ALA A 118 41.22 29.55 10.40
C ALA A 118 40.75 30.76 9.57
N THR A 119 41.29 30.92 8.36
CA THR A 119 40.96 32.03 7.44
C THR A 119 39.89 31.67 6.41
N ALA A 120 39.22 30.53 6.60
CA ALA A 120 38.32 29.95 5.61
C ALA A 120 37.04 30.79 5.36
N TYR A 121 36.58 31.55 6.34
CA TYR A 121 35.37 32.37 6.22
C TYR A 121 35.65 33.87 5.97
N GLU A 122 36.89 34.22 5.64
CA GLU A 122 37.24 35.58 5.22
C GLU A 122 36.65 35.91 3.84
N GLY A 123 36.71 37.19 3.44
CA GLY A 123 36.19 37.71 2.16
C GLY A 123 36.96 37.26 0.91
N ASN A 124 37.42 36.01 0.86
CA ASN A 124 38.15 35.39 -0.23
C ASN A 124 37.24 34.41 -1.02
N LEU A 125 37.78 33.82 -2.10
CA LEU A 125 37.04 32.86 -2.94
C LEU A 125 36.59 31.62 -2.17
N LEU A 126 37.36 31.21 -1.16
CA LEU A 126 37.05 30.06 -0.32
C LEU A 126 35.81 30.33 0.56
N GLY A 127 35.78 31.47 1.24
CA GLY A 127 34.62 31.93 2.01
C GLY A 127 33.38 32.11 1.13
N GLY A 128 33.56 32.67 -0.08
CA GLY A 128 32.49 32.79 -1.07
C GLY A 128 31.87 31.43 -1.44
N PHE A 129 32.68 30.41 -1.69
CA PHE A 129 32.19 29.06 -2.00
C PHE A 129 31.42 28.42 -0.82
N LEU A 130 31.93 28.56 0.41
CA LEU A 130 31.28 28.05 1.61
C LEU A 130 29.90 28.71 1.83
N VAL A 131 29.83 30.03 1.65
CA VAL A 131 28.57 30.79 1.73
C VAL A 131 27.59 30.37 0.65
N VAL A 132 28.05 30.14 -0.58
CA VAL A 132 27.18 29.64 -1.67
C VAL A 132 26.60 28.27 -1.33
N CYS A 133 27.40 27.34 -0.81
CA CYS A 133 26.91 26.01 -0.40
C CYS A 133 25.80 26.10 0.65
N LEU A 134 26.03 26.84 1.74
CA LEU A 134 25.03 27.02 2.80
C LEU A 134 23.83 27.86 2.33
N GLY A 135 24.07 28.85 1.47
CA GLY A 135 23.05 29.71 0.89
C GLY A 135 22.09 28.95 -0.04
N ILE A 136 22.60 28.04 -0.87
CA ILE A 136 21.77 27.14 -1.70
C ILE A 136 20.93 26.24 -0.81
N ALA A 137 21.52 25.63 0.22
CA ALA A 137 20.81 24.78 1.16
C ALA A 137 19.67 25.56 1.86
N LEU A 138 19.99 26.74 2.41
CA LEU A 138 19.01 27.58 3.10
C LEU A 138 17.92 28.09 2.16
N GLY A 139 18.29 28.62 1.00
CA GLY A 139 17.36 29.11 -0.01
C GLY A 139 16.36 28.04 -0.46
N GLU A 140 16.84 26.82 -0.67
CA GLU A 140 15.97 25.70 -1.03
C GLU A 140 15.02 25.31 0.12
N THR A 141 15.47 25.32 1.38
CA THR A 141 14.59 25.06 2.52
C THR A 141 13.49 26.12 2.65
N ILE A 142 13.83 27.40 2.47
CA ILE A 142 12.86 28.50 2.50
C ILE A 142 11.86 28.34 1.36
N TYR A 143 12.35 28.09 0.15
CA TYR A 143 11.49 27.84 -1.01
C TYR A 143 10.55 26.66 -0.76
N ALA A 144 11.06 25.52 -0.28
CA ALA A 144 10.25 24.33 0.00
C ALA A 144 9.18 24.61 1.06
N ARG A 145 9.49 25.42 2.07
CA ARG A 145 8.54 25.82 3.12
C ARG A 145 7.37 26.64 2.58
N HIS A 146 7.61 27.54 1.64
CA HIS A 146 6.57 28.39 1.07
C HIS A 146 5.82 27.72 -0.09
N ALA A 147 6.51 26.88 -0.87
CA ALA A 147 5.94 26.24 -2.04
C ALA A 147 5.11 24.98 -1.73
N SER A 148 5.36 24.32 -0.59
CA SER A 148 4.73 23.04 -0.26
C SER A 148 4.27 22.97 1.20
N PRO A 149 2.96 22.84 1.47
CA PRO A 149 2.48 22.56 2.82
C PRO A 149 2.97 21.20 3.34
N MET A 150 3.16 20.21 2.46
CA MET A 150 3.63 18.87 2.84
C MET A 150 5.09 18.88 3.33
N PHE A 151 5.95 19.71 2.73
CA PHE A 151 7.36 19.81 3.12
C PHE A 151 7.64 20.91 4.15
N ALA A 152 6.67 21.75 4.52
CA ALA A 152 6.88 22.88 5.42
C ALA A 152 7.51 22.48 6.77
N THR A 153 7.02 21.40 7.39
CA THR A 153 7.57 20.89 8.66
C THR A 153 8.99 20.34 8.49
N HIS A 154 9.27 19.65 7.39
CA HIS A 154 10.61 19.14 7.08
C HIS A 154 11.58 20.28 6.83
N ALA A 155 11.16 21.27 6.02
CA ALA A 155 11.92 22.46 5.69
C ALA A 155 12.28 23.29 6.93
N PHE A 156 11.39 23.35 7.94
CA PHE A 156 11.72 23.97 9.23
C PHE A 156 12.94 23.30 9.89
N TRP A 157 12.94 21.98 10.05
CA TRP A 157 14.07 21.25 10.66
C TRP A 157 15.35 21.38 9.82
N LEU A 158 15.24 21.31 8.50
CA LEU A 158 16.39 21.54 7.62
C LEU A 158 16.95 22.96 7.76
N SER A 159 16.08 23.98 7.80
CA SER A 159 16.50 25.38 7.99
C SER A 159 17.17 25.58 9.34
N LEU A 160 16.65 24.98 10.42
CA LEU A 160 17.28 25.02 11.74
C LEU A 160 18.68 24.40 11.71
N GLY A 161 18.85 23.26 11.04
CA GLY A 161 20.15 22.62 10.88
C GLY A 161 21.15 23.49 10.10
N VAL A 162 20.73 24.05 8.96
CA VAL A 162 21.59 24.92 8.13
C VAL A 162 21.95 26.22 8.87
N ILE A 163 20.98 26.87 9.54
CA ILE A 163 21.23 28.06 10.35
C ILE A 163 22.20 27.76 11.49
N SER A 164 22.08 26.59 12.14
CA SER A 164 23.01 26.19 13.19
C SER A 164 24.46 26.08 12.66
N LEU A 165 24.65 25.56 11.45
CA LEU A 165 25.97 25.52 10.79
C LEU A 165 26.47 26.93 10.43
N ILE A 166 25.60 27.83 9.98
CA ILE A 166 25.97 29.23 9.68
C ILE A 166 26.40 29.96 10.97
N VAL A 167 25.68 29.75 12.06
CA VAL A 167 26.01 30.37 13.35
C VAL A 167 27.30 29.81 13.90
N ALA A 168 27.45 28.49 14.00
CA ALA A 168 28.62 27.86 14.64
C ALA A 168 29.87 27.77 13.75
N GLY A 169 29.72 27.96 12.44
CA GLY A 169 30.82 28.10 11.49
C GLY A 169 31.16 29.58 11.30
N PRO A 170 30.69 30.22 10.21
CA PRO A 170 31.06 31.59 9.84
C PRO A 170 30.96 32.61 10.98
N ILE A 171 29.85 32.66 11.72
CA ILE A 171 29.61 33.73 12.71
C ILE A 171 30.49 33.50 13.96
N TYR A 172 30.49 32.28 14.49
CA TYR A 172 31.24 31.96 15.70
C TYR A 172 32.75 31.94 15.48
N THR A 173 33.25 31.73 14.25
CA THR A 173 34.69 31.88 13.95
C THR A 173 35.18 33.32 14.16
N TYR A 174 34.37 34.34 13.85
CA TYR A 174 34.72 35.74 14.15
C TYR A 174 34.76 36.01 15.67
N GLU A 175 33.81 35.44 16.43
CA GLU A 175 33.78 35.58 17.88
C GLU A 175 34.96 34.86 18.56
N LEU A 176 35.34 33.68 18.06
CA LEU A 176 36.49 32.92 18.56
C LEU A 176 37.82 33.64 18.31
N ASP A 177 37.96 34.32 17.16
CA ASP A 177 39.13 35.15 16.86
C ASP A 177 39.22 36.34 17.83
N PHE A 178 38.10 37.05 18.05
CA PHE A 178 38.02 38.14 19.02
C PHE A 178 38.33 37.71 20.46
N LEU A 179 37.94 36.48 20.84
CA LEU A 179 38.19 35.91 22.17
C LEU A 179 39.59 35.27 22.32
N GLY A 180 40.45 35.33 21.30
CA GLY A 180 41.76 34.70 21.31
C GLY A 180 41.72 33.17 21.38
N ARG A 181 40.61 32.55 20.96
CA ARG A 181 40.36 31.10 20.92
C ARG A 181 40.37 30.56 19.49
N THR A 182 41.31 31.05 18.69
CA THR A 182 41.60 30.63 17.31
C THR A 182 41.78 29.10 17.10
N PRO A 183 42.21 28.26 18.08
CA PRO A 183 42.36 26.82 17.84
C PRO A 183 41.04 26.06 17.62
N LEU A 184 39.90 26.67 17.94
CA LEU A 184 38.57 26.10 17.73
C LEU A 184 37.93 26.52 16.39
N ALA A 185 38.58 27.43 15.65
CA ALA A 185 38.08 27.88 14.37
C ALA A 185 38.01 26.71 13.38
N GLY A 186 36.85 26.53 12.74
CA GLY A 186 36.59 25.45 11.78
C GLY A 186 36.13 24.11 12.39
N ALA A 187 36.09 23.97 13.72
CA ALA A 187 35.60 22.74 14.38
C ALA A 187 34.07 22.52 14.24
N ASN A 188 33.33 23.53 13.77
CA ASN A 188 31.87 23.51 13.53
C ASN A 188 31.10 22.82 14.66
N LEU A 189 31.11 23.45 15.85
CA LEU A 189 30.55 22.92 17.09
C LEU A 189 29.05 22.53 17.02
N ALA A 190 28.30 23.07 16.05
CA ALA A 190 26.89 22.72 15.85
C ALA A 190 26.65 21.60 14.81
N ALA A 191 27.69 20.96 14.27
CA ALA A 191 27.54 19.83 13.36
C ALA A 191 26.61 18.72 13.91
N PRO A 192 26.69 18.31 15.20
CA PRO A 192 25.78 17.30 15.74
C PRO A 192 24.32 17.74 15.72
N LEU A 193 24.05 19.02 16.00
CA LEU A 193 22.68 19.57 15.97
C LEU A 193 22.14 19.58 14.53
N ALA A 194 22.96 19.99 13.57
CA ALA A 194 22.58 20.00 12.16
C ALA A 194 22.33 18.59 11.62
N LEU A 195 23.24 17.65 11.90
CA LEU A 195 23.11 16.24 11.52
C LEU A 195 21.90 15.58 12.19
N ALA A 196 21.59 15.90 13.45
CA ALA A 196 20.37 15.42 14.11
C ALA A 196 19.10 15.93 13.42
N CYS A 197 19.08 17.21 13.01
CA CYS A 197 17.96 17.78 12.24
C CYS A 197 17.80 17.09 10.87
N PHE A 198 18.91 16.86 10.16
CA PHE A 198 18.89 16.18 8.86
C PHE A 198 18.48 14.71 8.99
N ALA A 199 19.00 13.99 9.99
CA ALA A 199 18.61 12.61 10.30
C ALA A 199 17.12 12.51 10.64
N ARG A 200 16.60 13.45 11.43
CA ARG A 200 15.16 13.51 11.76
C ARG A 200 14.30 13.60 10.49
N VAL A 201 14.66 14.47 9.55
CA VAL A 201 13.91 14.62 8.29
C VAL A 201 14.06 13.40 7.40
N ALA A 202 15.24 12.79 7.35
CA ALA A 202 15.47 11.55 6.61
C ALA A 202 14.54 10.43 7.10
N LEU A 203 14.42 10.25 8.42
CA LEU A 203 13.56 9.23 9.02
C LEU A 203 12.07 9.54 8.87
N GLN A 204 11.67 10.81 8.96
CA GLN A 204 10.28 11.22 8.75
C GLN A 204 9.80 10.99 7.32
N THR A 205 10.73 11.00 6.35
CA THR A 205 10.42 10.79 4.94
C THR A 205 10.76 9.38 4.45
N ASP A 206 11.28 8.51 5.31
CA ASP A 206 11.70 7.15 4.92
C ASP A 206 10.54 6.36 4.28
N PRO A 207 10.82 5.63 3.19
CA PRO A 207 9.81 4.85 2.47
C PRO A 207 9.15 3.80 3.37
N PHE A 208 7.88 3.51 3.07
CA PHE A 208 7.18 2.39 3.67
C PHE A 208 7.86 1.06 3.29
N PRO A 209 7.81 0.05 4.17
CA PRO A 209 8.38 -1.25 3.85
C PRO A 209 7.57 -1.90 2.72
N ILE A 210 8.21 -2.13 1.58
CA ILE A 210 7.60 -2.81 0.43
C ILE A 210 7.81 -4.32 0.55
N SER A 211 6.74 -5.10 0.41
CA SER A 211 6.79 -6.56 0.41
C SER A 211 5.73 -7.19 -0.50
N PRO A 212 6.07 -8.25 -1.27
CA PRO A 212 7.41 -8.73 -1.58
C PRO A 212 8.23 -7.68 -2.36
N ARG A 213 9.56 -7.81 -2.35
CA ARG A 213 10.42 -6.90 -3.14
C ARG A 213 10.25 -7.22 -4.63
N PRO A 214 9.95 -6.23 -5.48
CA PRO A 214 9.79 -6.44 -6.91
C PRO A 214 11.15 -6.84 -7.54
N PRO A 215 11.14 -7.73 -8.56
CA PRO A 215 12.35 -8.04 -9.31
C PRO A 215 12.85 -6.79 -10.06
N LYS A 216 14.15 -6.48 -9.90
CA LYS A 216 14.77 -5.33 -10.56
C LYS A 216 14.89 -5.56 -12.07
N GLY A 217 14.61 -4.52 -12.87
CA GLY A 217 14.98 -4.48 -14.29
C GLY A 217 14.06 -5.21 -15.27
N ARG A 218 12.91 -5.73 -14.83
CA ARG A 218 11.91 -6.29 -15.76
C ARG A 218 10.94 -5.20 -16.18
N THR A 219 10.97 -4.81 -17.44
CA THR A 219 10.06 -3.80 -18.02
C THR A 219 9.25 -4.44 -19.12
N THR A 220 8.27 -5.26 -18.77
CA THR A 220 7.23 -5.65 -19.73
C THR A 220 6.21 -4.54 -19.85
N THR A 221 5.78 -4.27 -21.08
CA THR A 221 4.71 -3.31 -21.35
C THR A 221 3.38 -3.91 -20.89
N GLY A 222 2.74 -3.23 -19.96
CA GLY A 222 1.41 -3.55 -19.44
C GLY A 222 0.27 -3.36 -20.43
N GLY A 223 -0.93 -3.79 -20.02
CA GLY A 223 -2.19 -3.53 -20.72
C GLY A 223 -2.58 -2.05 -20.69
N ILE A 224 -2.29 -1.36 -19.57
CA ILE A 224 -2.43 0.10 -19.48
C ILE A 224 -1.12 0.79 -19.89
N ARG A 225 -1.16 1.42 -21.08
CA ARG A 225 0.00 2.10 -21.69
C ARG A 225 0.14 3.59 -21.34
N ALA A 226 -0.82 4.16 -20.61
CA ALA A 226 -0.78 5.58 -20.29
C ALA A 226 0.32 5.87 -19.25
N ALA A 227 1.33 6.63 -19.66
CA ALA A 227 2.36 7.17 -18.77
C ALA A 227 1.84 8.42 -18.05
N ASP A 228 0.80 8.27 -17.23
CA ASP A 228 0.17 9.38 -16.50
C ASP A 228 -0.44 8.89 -15.17
N ALA A 229 -0.89 9.83 -14.35
CA ALA A 229 -1.77 9.54 -13.23
C ALA A 229 -3.23 9.50 -13.70
N ILE A 230 -3.95 8.40 -13.43
CA ILE A 230 -5.32 8.13 -13.86
C ILE A 230 -6.20 7.96 -12.62
N VAL A 231 -7.43 8.47 -12.67
CA VAL A 231 -8.41 8.27 -11.59
C VAL A 231 -9.38 7.17 -12.00
N PHE A 232 -9.42 6.07 -11.23
CA PHE A 232 -10.43 5.04 -11.39
C PHE A 232 -11.62 5.41 -10.51
N ASP A 233 -12.70 5.85 -11.14
CA ASP A 233 -13.87 6.35 -10.42
C ASP A 233 -14.79 5.19 -10.04
N GLU A 234 -14.42 4.50 -8.95
CA GLU A 234 -15.10 3.34 -8.38
C GLU A 234 -15.48 3.57 -6.91
N ARG A 235 -16.58 2.96 -6.45
CA ARG A 235 -17.03 3.04 -5.03
C ARG A 235 -16.13 2.26 -4.08
N HIS A 236 -15.57 1.16 -4.57
CA HIS A 236 -14.58 0.33 -3.89
C HIS A 236 -13.48 -0.02 -4.90
N PRO A 237 -12.22 -0.16 -4.47
CA PRO A 237 -11.06 -0.30 -5.35
C PRO A 237 -10.96 -1.68 -6.05
N LYS A 238 -12.05 -2.19 -6.63
CA LYS A 238 -12.15 -3.53 -7.20
C LYS A 238 -11.33 -3.67 -8.49
N TYR A 239 -11.54 -2.73 -9.42
CA TYR A 239 -10.90 -2.78 -10.72
C TYR A 239 -9.44 -2.38 -10.66
N ALA A 240 -9.09 -1.42 -9.79
CA ALA A 240 -7.70 -1.04 -9.60
C ALA A 240 -6.86 -2.19 -9.04
N LEU A 241 -7.36 -2.90 -8.02
CA LEU A 241 -6.67 -4.05 -7.43
C LEU A 241 -6.56 -5.21 -8.43
N ARG A 242 -7.66 -5.57 -9.12
CA ARG A 242 -7.63 -6.60 -10.17
C ARG A 242 -6.65 -6.26 -11.28
N THR A 243 -6.62 -5.01 -11.72
CA THR A 243 -5.67 -4.54 -12.74
C THR A 243 -4.24 -4.65 -12.24
N ALA A 244 -3.97 -4.30 -10.97
CA ALA A 244 -2.65 -4.43 -10.38
C ALA A 244 -2.16 -5.89 -10.40
N GLU A 245 -3.05 -6.84 -10.09
CA GLU A 245 -2.74 -8.28 -10.16
C GLU A 245 -2.51 -8.76 -11.59
N GLN A 246 -3.32 -8.33 -12.55
CA GLN A 246 -3.14 -8.67 -13.97
C GLN A 246 -1.79 -8.13 -14.51
N GLU A 247 -1.46 -6.88 -14.18
CA GLU A 247 -0.20 -6.24 -14.57
C GLU A 247 0.99 -6.97 -13.93
N ALA A 248 0.90 -7.34 -12.64
CA ALA A 248 1.95 -8.12 -11.98
C ALA A 248 2.11 -9.52 -12.59
N ASN A 249 1.02 -10.21 -12.90
CA ASN A 249 1.02 -11.52 -13.57
C ASN A 249 1.62 -11.43 -14.99
N SER A 250 1.47 -10.29 -15.67
CA SER A 250 2.12 -10.00 -16.96
C SER A 250 3.63 -9.68 -16.82
N GLY A 251 4.16 -9.70 -15.59
CA GLY A 251 5.56 -9.45 -15.27
C GLY A 251 5.93 -7.96 -15.15
N ARG A 252 4.94 -7.05 -15.19
CA ARG A 252 5.18 -5.62 -14.98
C ARG A 252 5.39 -5.36 -13.49
N PRO A 253 6.40 -4.57 -13.09
CA PRO A 253 6.58 -4.19 -11.69
C PRO A 253 5.36 -3.41 -11.19
N THR A 254 4.66 -3.97 -10.21
CA THR A 254 3.45 -3.36 -9.65
C THR A 254 3.58 -3.13 -8.15
N LEU A 255 3.17 -1.94 -7.69
CA LEU A 255 3.09 -1.56 -6.28
C LEU A 255 1.66 -1.14 -5.90
N ILE A 256 1.10 -1.73 -4.86
CA ILE A 256 -0.13 -1.26 -4.22
C ILE A 256 0.26 -0.51 -2.94
N VAL A 257 -0.24 0.71 -2.79
CA VAL A 257 -0.11 1.51 -1.56
C VAL A 257 -1.50 1.69 -0.96
N ALA A 258 -1.69 1.14 0.24
CA ALA A 258 -2.97 1.05 0.91
C ALA A 258 -2.83 1.26 2.42
N ARG A 259 -3.95 1.35 3.14
CA ARG A 259 -3.95 1.46 4.61
C ARG A 259 -3.52 0.17 5.29
N GLU A 260 -4.05 -0.96 4.84
CA GLU A 260 -3.67 -2.27 5.34
C GLU A 260 -2.76 -2.96 4.35
N ARG A 261 -1.86 -3.83 4.84
CA ARG A 261 -1.13 -4.70 3.92
C ARG A 261 -2.13 -5.66 3.29
N ALA A 262 -2.08 -5.80 1.97
CA ALA A 262 -2.82 -6.85 1.30
C ALA A 262 -2.52 -8.19 1.98
N LYS A 263 -3.56 -8.89 2.41
CA LYS A 263 -3.48 -10.23 3.01
C LYS A 263 -3.06 -11.21 1.92
N ILE A 264 -1.77 -11.23 1.58
CA ILE A 264 -1.12 -12.16 0.65
C ILE A 264 -1.76 -12.15 -0.74
N THR A 265 -1.22 -11.35 -1.66
CA THR A 265 -1.55 -11.48 -3.09
C THR A 265 -0.87 -12.74 -3.64
N THR A 266 -1.66 -13.69 -4.16
CA THR A 266 -1.19 -14.91 -4.85
C THR A 266 -0.27 -14.62 -6.05
N SER A 267 -0.33 -13.40 -6.58
CA SER A 267 0.38 -12.88 -7.76
C SER A 267 1.75 -12.25 -7.49
N GLY A 268 2.20 -12.18 -6.23
CA GLY A 268 3.50 -11.57 -5.89
C GLY A 268 3.56 -10.04 -6.09
N VAL A 269 2.41 -9.36 -6.12
CA VAL A 269 2.30 -7.89 -6.19
C VAL A 269 2.98 -7.26 -4.98
N ALA A 270 3.85 -6.28 -5.21
CA ALA A 270 4.47 -5.56 -4.11
C ALA A 270 3.44 -4.69 -3.41
N SER A 271 3.40 -4.72 -2.08
CA SER A 271 2.48 -3.91 -1.28
C SER A 271 3.22 -3.08 -0.25
N ALA A 272 2.69 -1.87 0.01
CA ALA A 272 3.12 -0.97 1.07
C ALA A 272 1.89 -0.53 1.86
N ALA A 273 1.97 -0.59 3.19
CA ALA A 273 0.90 -0.13 4.07
C ALA A 273 1.25 1.22 4.70
N PHE A 274 0.26 2.10 4.81
CA PHE A 274 0.37 3.33 5.57
C PHE A 274 0.68 3.00 7.03
N THR A 275 1.66 3.70 7.61
CA THR A 275 1.73 3.84 9.06
C THR A 275 0.95 5.09 9.46
N PRO A 276 0.14 5.05 10.53
CA PRO A 276 -0.64 6.19 10.97
C PRO A 276 0.30 7.27 11.52
N ASP A 277 0.75 8.16 10.64
CA ASP A 277 1.61 9.29 10.98
C ASP A 277 1.24 10.53 10.16
N GLN A 278 1.56 11.71 10.70
CA GLN A 278 1.31 13.00 10.05
C GLN A 278 2.14 13.22 8.77
N HIS A 279 3.11 12.34 8.50
CA HIS A 279 4.03 12.43 7.37
C HIS A 279 3.65 11.44 6.24
N ALA A 280 2.51 10.77 6.36
CA ALA A 280 2.11 9.66 5.49
C ALA A 280 2.04 10.06 4.02
N ALA A 281 1.59 11.28 3.72
CA ALA A 281 1.63 11.84 2.37
C ALA A 281 3.06 11.93 1.79
N SER A 282 4.01 12.47 2.55
CA SER A 282 5.41 12.60 2.11
C SER A 282 6.11 11.24 1.97
N ARG A 283 5.80 10.30 2.87
CA ARG A 283 6.29 8.92 2.83
C ARG A 283 5.69 8.14 1.67
N THR A 284 4.43 8.39 1.33
CA THR A 284 3.75 7.81 0.15
C THR A 284 4.45 8.28 -1.12
N LEU A 285 4.63 9.59 -1.29
CA LEU A 285 5.33 10.16 -2.44
C LEU A 285 6.73 9.55 -2.58
N THR A 286 7.46 9.46 -1.46
CA THR A 286 8.79 8.83 -1.41
C THR A 286 8.73 7.39 -1.90
N THR A 287 7.89 6.56 -1.26
CA THR A 287 7.79 5.12 -1.51
C THR A 287 7.51 4.85 -2.98
N VAL A 288 6.56 5.58 -3.56
CA VAL A 288 6.20 5.47 -4.98
C VAL A 288 7.32 5.97 -5.87
N SER A 289 7.95 7.10 -5.55
CA SER A 289 9.03 7.67 -6.36
C SER A 289 10.26 6.77 -6.42
N GLU A 290 10.63 6.13 -5.31
CA GLU A 290 11.75 5.19 -5.24
C GLU A 290 11.44 3.90 -5.98
N PHE A 291 10.21 3.38 -5.81
CA PHE A 291 9.75 2.23 -6.56
C PHE A 291 9.85 2.49 -8.07
N LEU A 292 9.29 3.60 -8.56
CA LEU A 292 9.31 3.96 -9.98
C LEU A 292 10.71 4.32 -10.50
N ALA A 293 11.60 4.85 -9.65
CA ALA A 293 13.00 5.08 -10.01
C ALA A 293 13.78 3.76 -10.17
N SER A 294 13.43 2.73 -9.39
CA SER A 294 14.03 1.39 -9.48
C SER A 294 13.41 0.53 -10.59
N ALA A 295 12.16 0.81 -10.96
CA ALA A 295 11.39 0.09 -11.97
C ALA A 295 10.65 1.09 -12.90
N PRO A 296 11.38 1.72 -13.84
CA PRO A 296 10.77 2.56 -14.88
C PRO A 296 9.71 1.79 -15.66
N GLY A 297 8.63 2.44 -16.06
CA GLY A 297 7.49 1.76 -16.69
C GLY A 297 6.59 0.98 -15.74
N GLY A 298 6.86 0.97 -14.42
CA GLY A 298 6.05 0.30 -13.42
C GLY A 298 4.58 0.78 -13.33
N PHE A 299 3.76 0.01 -12.62
CA PHE A 299 2.36 0.30 -12.33
C PHE A 299 2.18 0.51 -10.83
N VAL A 300 1.44 1.55 -10.43
CA VAL A 300 1.22 1.86 -9.02
C VAL A 300 -0.25 2.12 -8.78
N VAL A 301 -0.82 1.53 -7.72
CA VAL A 301 -2.18 1.82 -7.26
C VAL A 301 -2.12 2.49 -5.90
N LEU A 302 -2.76 3.65 -5.78
CA LEU A 302 -3.06 4.29 -4.51
C LEU A 302 -4.53 4.02 -4.17
N GLU A 303 -4.74 3.08 -3.27
CA GLU A 303 -6.07 2.51 -2.99
C GLU A 303 -7.01 3.49 -2.30
N ASP A 304 -6.51 4.25 -1.32
CA ASP A 304 -7.35 5.15 -0.54
C ASP A 304 -6.63 6.49 -0.24
N PRO A 305 -6.79 7.50 -1.10
CA PRO A 305 -6.30 8.84 -0.84
C PRO A 305 -7.08 9.54 0.28
N ALA A 306 -8.27 9.05 0.67
CA ALA A 306 -9.03 9.60 1.80
C ALA A 306 -8.38 9.21 3.14
N ASP A 307 -7.92 7.96 3.27
CA ASP A 307 -7.13 7.56 4.45
C ASP A 307 -5.87 8.43 4.61
N LEU A 308 -5.21 8.77 3.50
CA LEU A 308 -4.10 9.74 3.51
C LEU A 308 -4.53 11.16 3.85
N SER A 309 -5.73 11.59 3.43
CA SER A 309 -6.23 12.93 3.73
C SER A 309 -6.55 13.09 5.21
N VAL A 310 -7.03 12.02 5.86
CA VAL A 310 -7.23 11.96 7.31
C VAL A 310 -5.90 12.08 8.06
N LEU A 311 -4.83 11.42 7.59
CA LEU A 311 -3.54 11.40 8.29
C LEU A 311 -2.69 12.67 8.08
N SER A 312 -2.63 13.20 6.86
CA SER A 312 -1.71 14.30 6.50
C SER A 312 -2.42 15.57 6.01
N GLY A 313 -3.75 15.57 5.93
CA GLY A 313 -4.56 16.67 5.42
C GLY A 313 -4.68 16.66 3.89
N TRP A 314 -5.85 17.08 3.39
CA TRP A 314 -6.18 17.07 1.96
C TRP A 314 -5.22 17.87 1.07
N ARG A 315 -4.71 19.02 1.55
CA ARG A 315 -3.75 19.84 0.79
C ARG A 315 -2.46 19.08 0.49
N ALA A 316 -1.98 18.27 1.43
CA ALA A 316 -0.79 17.44 1.22
C ALA A 316 -1.09 16.31 0.21
N VAL A 317 -2.26 15.69 0.27
CA VAL A 317 -2.69 14.65 -0.68
C VAL A 317 -2.79 15.18 -2.11
N LEU A 318 -3.40 16.35 -2.32
CA LEU A 318 -3.44 17.00 -3.63
C LEU A 318 -2.03 17.22 -4.19
N GLU A 319 -1.11 17.68 -3.34
CA GLU A 319 0.28 17.87 -3.75
C GLU A 319 0.97 16.54 -4.11
N VAL A 320 0.72 15.46 -3.35
CA VAL A 320 1.19 14.11 -3.68
C VAL A 320 0.69 13.70 -5.06
N VAL A 321 -0.61 13.86 -5.34
CA VAL A 321 -1.20 13.51 -6.65
C VAL A 321 -0.53 14.28 -7.79
N VAL A 322 -0.37 15.60 -7.65
CA VAL A 322 0.29 16.43 -8.67
C VAL A 322 1.74 15.97 -8.89
N ARG A 323 2.49 15.70 -7.81
CA ARG A 323 3.89 15.25 -7.94
C ARG A 323 3.99 13.84 -8.53
N LEU A 324 3.10 12.92 -8.14
CA LEU A 324 3.04 11.56 -8.69
C LEU A 324 2.73 11.56 -10.17
N ARG A 325 1.88 12.47 -10.65
CA ARG A 325 1.63 12.67 -12.09
C ARG A 325 2.93 12.96 -12.85
N HIS A 326 3.75 13.88 -12.34
CA HIS A 326 5.03 14.22 -12.96
C HIS A 326 6.01 13.04 -12.87
N VAL A 327 6.10 12.39 -11.71
CA VAL A 327 6.96 11.21 -11.53
C VAL A 327 6.59 10.11 -12.52
N ALA A 328 5.29 9.81 -12.68
CA ALA A 328 4.76 8.81 -13.59
C ALA A 328 5.10 9.12 -15.05
N ARG A 329 4.87 10.35 -15.50
CA ARG A 329 5.23 10.82 -16.85
C ARG A 329 6.73 10.67 -17.11
N ASP A 330 7.55 11.14 -16.18
CA ASP A 330 9.02 11.12 -16.30
C ASP A 330 9.59 9.69 -16.33
N SER A 331 8.96 8.74 -15.62
CA SER A 331 9.41 7.34 -15.58
C SER A 331 8.72 6.43 -16.60
N GLY A 332 7.83 6.97 -17.44
CA GLY A 332 7.00 6.18 -18.35
C GLY A 332 6.02 5.24 -17.65
N SER A 333 5.72 5.52 -16.38
CA SER A 333 4.93 4.67 -15.48
C SER A 333 3.49 5.13 -15.37
N THR A 334 2.63 4.25 -14.86
CA THR A 334 1.22 4.55 -14.64
C THR A 334 0.93 4.57 -13.14
N VAL A 335 0.23 5.62 -12.68
CA VAL A 335 -0.27 5.70 -11.30
C VAL A 335 -1.80 5.73 -11.37
N VAL A 336 -2.46 4.81 -10.69
CA VAL A 336 -3.92 4.79 -10.54
C VAL A 336 -4.29 5.27 -9.15
N LEU A 337 -5.25 6.19 -9.10
CA LEU A 337 -5.81 6.78 -7.89
C LEU A 337 -7.27 6.33 -7.75
N CYS A 338 -7.65 5.77 -6.61
CA CYS A 338 -9.03 5.35 -6.35
C CYS A 338 -9.69 6.36 -5.38
N PRO A 339 -10.63 7.21 -5.81
CA PRO A 339 -11.24 8.25 -4.98
C PRO A 339 -12.41 7.71 -4.12
N SER A 340 -12.47 6.40 -3.89
CA SER A 340 -13.62 5.64 -3.35
C SER A 340 -14.22 6.24 -2.07
N ARG A 341 -13.37 6.71 -1.15
CA ARG A 341 -13.78 7.28 0.15
C ARG A 341 -13.62 8.79 0.25
N LEU A 342 -13.30 9.48 -0.84
CA LEU A 342 -13.18 10.93 -0.83
C LEU A 342 -14.54 11.60 -0.64
N THR A 343 -14.55 12.68 0.14
CA THR A 343 -15.72 13.55 0.24
C THR A 343 -16.00 14.24 -1.11
N GLU A 344 -17.21 14.75 -1.31
CA GLU A 344 -17.59 15.40 -2.55
C GLU A 344 -16.72 16.63 -2.87
N SER A 345 -16.33 17.40 -1.83
CA SER A 345 -15.44 18.56 -1.97
C SER A 345 -14.02 18.16 -2.39
N GLU A 346 -13.48 17.09 -1.81
CA GLU A 346 -12.18 16.52 -2.19
C GLU A 346 -12.22 15.98 -3.62
N ARG A 347 -13.29 15.25 -3.99
CA ARG A 347 -13.47 14.73 -5.36
C ARG A 347 -13.57 15.85 -6.38
N LYS A 348 -14.25 16.96 -6.06
CA LYS A 348 -14.32 18.16 -6.91
C LYS A 348 -12.95 18.82 -7.07
N ALA A 349 -12.16 18.90 -6.00
CA ALA A 349 -10.79 19.42 -6.07
C ALA A 349 -9.88 18.53 -6.92
N LEU A 350 -10.01 17.20 -6.81
CA LEU A 350 -9.26 16.24 -7.64
C LEU A 350 -9.64 16.35 -9.13
N LYS A 351 -10.92 16.59 -9.44
CA LYS A 351 -11.38 16.86 -10.82
C LYS A 351 -10.73 18.11 -11.42
N GLY A 352 -10.40 19.11 -10.58
CA GLY A 352 -9.71 20.33 -11.02
C GLY A 352 -8.25 20.14 -11.45
N LEU A 353 -7.66 18.95 -11.32
CA LEU A 353 -6.27 18.66 -11.70
C LEU A 353 -6.10 18.17 -13.16
N ASP A 354 -7.17 18.17 -13.96
CA ASP A 354 -7.18 17.70 -15.36
C ASP A 354 -6.50 16.32 -15.54
N LEU A 355 -6.82 15.39 -14.64
CA LEU A 355 -6.43 13.99 -14.73
C LEU A 355 -7.41 13.23 -15.64
N PRO A 356 -6.99 12.15 -16.32
CA PRO A 356 -7.92 11.25 -16.97
C PRO A 356 -8.81 10.55 -15.93
N TRP A 357 -10.13 10.77 -16.01
CA TRP A 357 -11.13 10.10 -15.18
C TRP A 357 -11.72 8.92 -15.93
N TRP A 358 -11.55 7.72 -15.39
CA TRP A 358 -12.10 6.50 -15.94
C TRP A 358 -13.29 6.07 -15.08
N PRO A 359 -14.53 6.28 -15.56
CA PRO A 359 -15.70 5.81 -14.83
C PRO A 359 -15.69 4.29 -14.82
N MET A 360 -15.79 3.69 -13.63
CA MET A 360 -15.86 2.24 -13.49
C MET A 360 -17.28 1.84 -13.12
N ALA A 361 -17.85 0.91 -13.87
CA ALA A 361 -19.15 0.35 -13.56
C ALA A 361 -19.06 -0.47 -12.27
N ASP A 362 -20.07 -0.43 -11.40
CA ASP A 362 -20.08 -1.35 -10.25
C ASP A 362 -20.41 -2.77 -10.72
N ALA A 363 -19.53 -3.72 -10.43
CA ALA A 363 -19.64 -5.10 -10.89
C ALA A 363 -20.97 -5.75 -10.51
N ALA A 364 -21.47 -5.52 -9.29
CA ALA A 364 -22.75 -6.07 -8.85
C ALA A 364 -23.91 -5.49 -9.68
N THR A 365 -23.89 -4.18 -9.92
CA THR A 365 -24.87 -3.49 -10.76
C THR A 365 -24.88 -4.03 -12.20
N GLU A 366 -23.71 -4.28 -12.79
CA GLU A 366 -23.64 -4.84 -14.14
C GLU A 366 -24.07 -6.31 -14.21
N ILE A 367 -23.64 -7.14 -13.26
CA ILE A 367 -24.05 -8.55 -13.20
C ILE A 367 -25.58 -8.64 -13.11
N MET A 368 -26.20 -7.84 -12.24
CA MET A 368 -27.66 -7.78 -12.15
C MET A 368 -28.32 -7.29 -13.44
N ALA A 369 -27.76 -6.26 -14.10
CA ALA A 369 -28.30 -5.78 -15.36
C ALA A 369 -28.23 -6.85 -16.46
N ILE A 370 -27.14 -7.62 -16.51
CA ILE A 370 -26.99 -8.76 -17.43
C ILE A 370 -28.01 -9.85 -17.11
N LEU A 371 -28.15 -10.23 -15.84
CA LEU A 371 -29.14 -11.22 -15.41
C LEU A 371 -30.57 -10.74 -15.68
N ALA A 372 -30.88 -9.46 -15.48
CA ALA A 372 -32.21 -8.90 -15.71
C ALA A 372 -32.61 -8.92 -17.19
N GLN A 373 -31.66 -8.84 -18.12
CA GLN A 373 -31.94 -8.98 -19.56
C GLN A 373 -32.42 -10.39 -19.93
N SER A 374 -31.97 -11.42 -19.20
CA SER A 374 -32.31 -12.82 -19.49
C SER A 374 -33.43 -13.37 -18.60
N PHE A 375 -33.46 -12.97 -17.32
CA PHE A 375 -34.35 -13.49 -16.27
C PHE A 375 -35.37 -12.46 -15.75
N GLY A 376 -35.38 -11.24 -16.30
CA GLY A 376 -36.34 -10.19 -15.94
C GLY A 376 -36.21 -9.72 -14.48
N THR A 377 -37.34 -9.40 -13.86
CA THR A 377 -37.44 -8.89 -12.48
C THR A 377 -36.93 -9.87 -11.41
N GLY A 378 -36.78 -11.14 -11.77
CA GLY A 378 -36.23 -12.22 -10.94
C GLY A 378 -34.73 -12.16 -10.65
N ALA A 379 -33.98 -11.43 -11.48
CA ALA A 379 -32.52 -11.37 -11.42
C ALA A 379 -31.97 -10.93 -10.06
N GLY A 380 -32.66 -10.02 -9.37
CA GLY A 380 -32.27 -9.56 -8.04
C GLY A 380 -32.28 -10.70 -7.01
N ARG A 381 -33.35 -11.50 -6.99
CA ARG A 381 -33.48 -12.62 -6.04
C ARG A 381 -32.43 -13.70 -6.28
N LEU A 382 -32.10 -13.99 -7.54
CA LEU A 382 -31.05 -14.94 -7.91
C LEU A 382 -29.66 -14.46 -7.53
N PHE A 383 -29.39 -13.18 -7.72
CA PHE A 383 -28.12 -12.60 -7.33
C PHE A 383 -27.97 -12.54 -5.81
N ASP A 384 -29.05 -12.24 -5.09
CA ASP A 384 -29.06 -12.21 -3.62
C ASP A 384 -28.97 -13.63 -3.02
N SER A 385 -29.53 -14.67 -3.65
CA SER A 385 -29.33 -16.07 -3.24
C SER A 385 -27.88 -16.53 -3.46
N PHE A 386 -27.27 -16.18 -4.59
CA PHE A 386 -25.83 -16.40 -4.81
C PHE A 386 -24.97 -15.71 -3.74
N CYS A 387 -25.23 -14.44 -3.44
CA CYS A 387 -24.49 -13.69 -2.42
C CYS A 387 -24.60 -14.36 -1.04
N ARG A 388 -25.80 -14.84 -0.67
CA ARG A 388 -26.04 -15.58 0.57
C ARG A 388 -25.31 -16.92 0.61
N ALA A 389 -25.39 -17.71 -0.46
CA ALA A 389 -24.72 -19.02 -0.56
C ALA A 389 -23.20 -18.93 -0.42
N HIS A 390 -22.58 -17.88 -0.97
CA HIS A 390 -21.13 -17.68 -0.89
C HIS A 390 -20.68 -16.78 0.27
N GLY A 391 -21.60 -16.28 1.10
CA GLY A 391 -21.28 -15.38 2.22
C GLY A 391 -20.67 -14.04 1.79
N ILE A 392 -20.95 -13.56 0.58
CA ILE A 392 -20.37 -12.35 -0.01
C ILE A 392 -21.37 -11.20 0.11
N ARG A 393 -20.94 -10.02 0.54
CA ARG A 393 -21.79 -8.83 0.47
C ARG A 393 -21.92 -8.39 -0.98
N ARG A 394 -23.10 -7.90 -1.36
CA ARG A 394 -23.35 -7.35 -2.70
C ARG A 394 -22.30 -6.34 -3.15
N ASP A 395 -21.88 -5.46 -2.24
CA ASP A 395 -20.85 -4.44 -2.51
C ASP A 395 -19.43 -5.00 -2.67
N ASP A 396 -19.17 -6.24 -2.26
CA ASP A 396 -17.86 -6.90 -2.37
C ASP A 396 -17.75 -7.79 -3.62
N VAL A 397 -18.84 -7.95 -4.38
CA VAL A 397 -18.82 -8.76 -5.60
C VAL A 397 -17.93 -8.11 -6.66
N THR A 398 -16.94 -8.87 -7.15
CA THR A 398 -16.06 -8.52 -8.26
C THR A 398 -16.34 -9.39 -9.49
N THR A 399 -15.68 -9.07 -10.61
CA THR A 399 -15.72 -9.87 -11.84
C THR A 399 -15.14 -11.27 -11.70
N ASP A 400 -14.33 -11.54 -10.66
CA ASP A 400 -13.71 -12.86 -10.48
C ASP A 400 -14.72 -13.89 -9.92
N HIS A 401 -15.79 -13.41 -9.28
CA HIS A 401 -16.90 -14.26 -8.83
C HIS A 401 -17.83 -14.72 -9.96
N ILE A 402 -17.64 -14.24 -11.20
CA ILE A 402 -18.53 -14.58 -12.31
C ILE A 402 -18.51 -16.08 -12.63
N GLN A 403 -17.37 -16.75 -12.49
CA GLN A 403 -17.30 -18.20 -12.69
C GLN A 403 -18.11 -18.94 -11.62
N ALA A 404 -17.95 -18.58 -10.35
CA ALA A 404 -18.72 -19.17 -9.26
C ALA A 404 -20.23 -18.93 -9.42
N LEU A 405 -20.63 -17.76 -9.92
CA LEU A 405 -22.02 -17.45 -10.24
C LEU A 405 -22.55 -18.35 -11.37
N GLN A 406 -21.76 -18.61 -12.41
CA GLN A 406 -22.16 -19.54 -13.49
C GLN A 406 -22.33 -20.96 -12.95
N ASP A 407 -21.39 -21.42 -12.13
CA ASP A 407 -21.46 -22.76 -11.52
C ASP A 407 -22.69 -22.88 -10.59
N PHE A 408 -23.01 -21.84 -9.83
CA PHE A 408 -24.22 -21.75 -9.01
C PHE A 408 -25.50 -21.83 -9.86
N LEU A 409 -25.60 -21.01 -10.92
CA LEU A 409 -26.77 -21.00 -11.81
C LEU A 409 -26.92 -22.33 -12.56
N SER A 410 -25.83 -22.92 -13.01
CA SER A 410 -25.84 -24.24 -13.67
C SER A 410 -26.36 -25.33 -12.73
N ARG A 411 -25.97 -25.31 -11.44
CA ARG A 411 -26.48 -26.25 -10.43
C ARG A 411 -27.97 -26.06 -10.20
N ALA A 412 -28.42 -24.82 -9.98
CA ALA A 412 -29.84 -24.51 -9.79
C ALA A 412 -30.72 -24.96 -10.98
N LEU A 413 -30.25 -24.76 -12.22
CA LEU A 413 -30.93 -25.20 -13.43
C LEU A 413 -30.98 -26.73 -13.59
N THR A 414 -29.91 -27.42 -13.16
CA THR A 414 -29.88 -28.88 -13.18
C THR A 414 -30.92 -29.46 -12.20
N GLU A 415 -31.04 -28.89 -11.00
CA GLU A 415 -32.05 -29.31 -10.03
C GLU A 415 -33.48 -29.07 -10.53
N LEU A 416 -33.73 -27.94 -11.18
CA LEU A 416 -34.99 -27.63 -11.84
C LEU A 416 -35.36 -28.57 -12.97
N SER A 417 -34.39 -28.95 -13.81
CA SER A 417 -34.64 -29.84 -14.94
C SER A 417 -35.15 -31.23 -14.52
N GLY A 418 -34.92 -31.62 -13.25
CA GLY A 418 -35.50 -32.81 -12.64
C GLY A 418 -36.96 -32.68 -12.23
N VAL A 419 -37.49 -31.44 -12.14
CA VAL A 419 -38.83 -31.11 -11.64
C VAL A 419 -39.74 -30.55 -12.75
N VAL A 420 -39.17 -29.83 -13.72
CA VAL A 420 -39.90 -29.11 -14.79
C VAL A 420 -39.88 -29.89 -16.11
N GLY A 421 -40.98 -29.86 -16.87
CA GLY A 421 -41.10 -30.55 -18.16
C GLY A 421 -40.08 -30.08 -19.23
N GLY A 422 -39.71 -30.99 -20.13
CA GLY A 422 -38.61 -30.83 -21.10
C GLY A 422 -38.56 -29.53 -21.92
N PRO A 423 -39.68 -28.99 -22.47
CA PRO A 423 -39.65 -27.75 -23.25
C PRO A 423 -39.28 -26.50 -22.45
N ALA A 424 -39.73 -26.43 -21.19
CA ALA A 424 -39.47 -25.32 -20.27
C ALA A 424 -38.03 -25.36 -19.73
N ALA A 425 -37.56 -26.56 -19.36
CA ALA A 425 -36.15 -26.78 -19.00
C ALA A 425 -35.22 -26.36 -20.15
N HIS A 426 -35.58 -26.68 -21.40
CA HIS A 426 -34.80 -26.26 -22.57
C HIS A 426 -34.80 -24.74 -22.77
N GLY A 427 -35.95 -24.07 -22.59
CA GLY A 427 -36.06 -22.61 -22.67
C GLY A 427 -35.21 -21.88 -21.64
N LEU A 428 -35.22 -22.35 -20.38
CA LEU A 428 -34.38 -21.83 -19.30
C LEU A 428 -32.89 -22.05 -19.57
N GLN A 429 -32.52 -23.20 -20.15
CA GLN A 429 -31.14 -23.50 -20.50
C GLN A 429 -30.60 -22.58 -21.60
N VAL A 430 -31.41 -22.27 -22.62
CA VAL A 430 -31.07 -21.30 -23.67
C VAL A 430 -30.88 -19.89 -23.09
N GLN A 431 -31.75 -19.47 -22.16
CA GLN A 431 -31.62 -18.17 -21.47
C GLN A 431 -30.35 -18.09 -20.63
N TYR A 432 -30.02 -19.18 -19.91
CA TYR A 432 -28.79 -19.27 -19.16
C TYR A 432 -27.56 -19.23 -20.05
N GLU A 433 -27.53 -19.95 -21.17
CA GLU A 433 -26.39 -19.92 -22.10
C GLU A 433 -26.15 -18.51 -22.66
N ALA A 434 -27.23 -17.79 -22.99
CA ALA A 434 -27.17 -16.39 -23.39
C ALA A 434 -26.59 -15.51 -22.26
N ALA A 435 -27.12 -15.61 -21.04
CA ALA A 435 -26.63 -14.85 -19.89
C ALA A 435 -25.16 -15.18 -19.56
N ALA A 436 -24.80 -16.46 -19.54
CA ALA A 436 -23.45 -16.95 -19.25
C ALA A 436 -22.44 -16.45 -20.29
N SER A 437 -22.82 -16.37 -21.57
CA SER A 437 -21.95 -15.81 -22.61
C SER A 437 -21.64 -14.32 -22.37
N VAL A 438 -22.64 -13.53 -21.98
CA VAL A 438 -22.49 -12.11 -21.68
C VAL A 438 -21.72 -11.90 -20.38
N LEU A 439 -22.00 -12.70 -19.35
CA LEU A 439 -21.24 -12.70 -18.10
C LEU A 439 -19.76 -13.03 -18.33
N ARG A 440 -19.44 -14.06 -19.15
CA ARG A 440 -18.05 -14.35 -19.54
C ARG A 440 -17.40 -13.19 -20.29
N SER A 441 -18.14 -12.58 -21.23
CA SER A 441 -17.65 -11.41 -21.95
C SER A 441 -17.42 -10.20 -21.04
N PHE A 442 -18.20 -10.05 -19.96
CA PHE A 442 -18.00 -8.99 -18.97
C PHE A 442 -16.80 -9.31 -18.06
N ALA A 443 -16.65 -10.56 -17.64
CA ALA A 443 -15.52 -11.03 -16.83
C ALA A 443 -14.17 -10.83 -17.53
N SER A 444 -14.13 -10.99 -18.86
CA SER A 444 -12.92 -10.85 -19.67
C SER A 444 -12.55 -9.40 -20.02
N GLN A 445 -13.43 -8.43 -19.76
CA GLN A 445 -13.12 -7.02 -20.01
C GLN A 445 -12.04 -6.51 -19.03
N GLY A 446 -11.02 -5.85 -19.57
CA GLY A 446 -10.05 -5.11 -18.78
C GLY A 446 -10.57 -3.72 -18.38
N ALA A 447 -9.86 -3.04 -17.47
CA ALA A 447 -10.25 -1.71 -16.99
C ALA A 447 -10.45 -0.67 -18.11
N VAL A 448 -9.68 -0.75 -19.20
CA VAL A 448 -9.81 0.14 -20.36
C VAL A 448 -11.16 -0.05 -21.07
N ASP A 449 -11.62 -1.29 -21.21
CA ASP A 449 -12.87 -1.59 -21.91
C ASP A 449 -14.08 -1.21 -21.05
N ILE A 450 -13.97 -1.40 -19.73
CA ILE A 450 -14.99 -0.96 -18.77
C ILE A 450 -15.07 0.56 -18.76
N ALA A 451 -13.94 1.27 -18.76
CA ALA A 451 -13.90 2.73 -18.78
C ALA A 451 -14.55 3.35 -20.04
N ARG A 452 -14.58 2.61 -21.17
CA ARG A 452 -15.24 3.07 -22.42
C ARG A 452 -16.77 3.15 -22.31
N GLY A 453 -17.37 2.71 -21.22
CA GLY A 453 -18.75 3.06 -20.88
C GLY A 453 -19.84 2.29 -21.63
N LYS A 454 -19.51 1.19 -22.33
CA LYS A 454 -20.49 0.32 -23.02
C LYS A 454 -21.19 -0.63 -22.03
N TRP A 455 -21.77 -0.08 -20.98
CA TRP A 455 -22.31 -0.84 -19.87
C TRP A 455 -23.72 -1.36 -20.16
N PRO A 456 -24.00 -2.66 -19.92
CA PRO A 456 -25.35 -3.21 -19.93
C PRO A 456 -26.34 -2.41 -19.07
N SER A 457 -25.92 -1.92 -17.90
CA SER A 457 -26.77 -1.10 -17.00
C SER A 457 -27.26 0.22 -17.60
N ARG A 458 -26.55 0.77 -18.60
CA ARG A 458 -26.95 2.00 -19.29
C ARG A 458 -27.93 1.76 -20.44
N ARG A 459 -28.10 0.51 -20.88
CA ARG A 459 -29.00 0.15 -21.98
C ARG A 459 -30.43 -0.13 -21.52
N SER A 460 -30.64 -0.40 -20.23
CA SER A 460 -31.93 -0.83 -19.68
C SER A 460 -32.99 0.29 -19.58
N SER A 461 -32.68 1.54 -19.93
CA SER A 461 -33.64 2.65 -19.89
C SER A 461 -34.32 2.94 -21.23
N GLU A 462 -34.01 2.22 -22.31
CA GLU A 462 -34.50 2.54 -23.67
C GLU A 462 -35.50 1.52 -24.27
N SER A 463 -35.82 0.45 -23.56
CA SER A 463 -36.88 -0.47 -23.99
C SER A 463 -38.18 -0.17 -23.25
N ASP A 464 -38.83 0.93 -23.63
CA ASP A 464 -40.28 1.11 -23.47
C ASP A 464 -40.94 0.17 -24.50
N VAL A 465 -40.95 -1.13 -24.19
CA VAL A 465 -41.70 -2.11 -24.96
C VAL A 465 -43.05 -2.22 -24.28
N ASP A 466 -44.05 -1.63 -24.94
CA ASP A 466 -45.47 -1.81 -24.67
C ASP A 466 -45.74 -3.21 -24.11
N LEU A 467 -46.24 -3.25 -22.87
CA LEU A 467 -46.67 -4.44 -22.15
C LEU A 467 -47.88 -5.08 -22.83
N VAL A 468 -47.64 -5.78 -23.94
CA VAL A 468 -48.56 -6.79 -24.45
C VAL A 468 -48.22 -8.10 -23.74
N VAL A 469 -48.85 -8.31 -22.58
CA VAL A 469 -48.78 -9.58 -21.85
C VAL A 469 -49.45 -10.65 -22.70
N THR A 470 -48.66 -11.56 -23.26
CA THR A 470 -49.19 -12.74 -23.95
C THR A 470 -49.33 -13.90 -22.97
N ALA A 471 -50.27 -14.82 -23.22
CA ALA A 471 -50.53 -15.97 -22.34
C ALA A 471 -49.31 -16.90 -22.10
N ALA A 472 -48.24 -16.75 -22.89
CA ALA A 472 -46.94 -17.39 -22.66
C ALA A 472 -46.15 -16.76 -21.48
N ASP A 473 -46.39 -15.48 -21.15
CA ASP A 473 -45.75 -14.80 -20.02
C ASP A 473 -46.38 -15.19 -18.67
N TYR A 474 -47.62 -15.69 -18.66
CA TYR A 474 -48.27 -16.21 -17.44
C TYR A 474 -47.66 -17.54 -16.98
N TRP A 475 -47.12 -18.35 -17.92
CA TRP A 475 -46.39 -19.59 -17.60
C TRP A 475 -44.96 -19.33 -17.10
N LYS A 476 -44.30 -18.24 -17.53
CA LYS A 476 -42.97 -17.83 -17.05
C LYS A 476 -42.91 -17.56 -15.55
N GLY A 477 -44.03 -17.16 -14.93
CA GLY A 477 -44.08 -16.88 -13.49
C GLY A 477 -43.81 -18.10 -12.61
N LYS A 478 -44.43 -19.25 -12.96
CA LYS A 478 -44.32 -20.48 -12.16
C LYS A 478 -42.95 -21.15 -12.30
N GLU A 479 -42.41 -21.19 -13.51
CA GLU A 479 -41.07 -21.73 -13.78
C GLU A 479 -39.97 -20.88 -13.13
N MET A 480 -40.14 -19.55 -13.09
CA MET A 480 -39.22 -18.65 -12.39
C MET A 480 -39.33 -18.79 -10.87
N GLU A 481 -40.53 -18.99 -10.32
CA GLU A 481 -40.71 -19.29 -8.89
C GLU A 481 -40.09 -20.62 -8.47
N GLU A 482 -40.27 -21.66 -9.28
CA GLU A 482 -39.60 -22.95 -9.10
C GLU A 482 -38.08 -22.77 -9.21
N LEU A 483 -37.61 -21.86 -10.07
CA LEU A 483 -36.19 -21.55 -10.22
C LEU A 483 -35.61 -20.82 -9.01
N PHE A 484 -36.37 -19.90 -8.43
CA PHE A 484 -36.00 -19.27 -7.17
C PHE A 484 -36.01 -20.28 -6.03
N ALA A 485 -37.01 -21.17 -5.98
CA ALA A 485 -37.08 -22.22 -4.96
C ALA A 485 -35.90 -23.19 -5.05
N ALA A 486 -35.48 -23.57 -6.27
CA ALA A 486 -34.28 -24.38 -6.46
C ALA A 486 -32.99 -23.62 -6.11
N ALA A 487 -32.88 -22.35 -6.49
CA ALA A 487 -31.72 -21.53 -6.11
C ALA A 487 -31.62 -21.29 -4.59
N ASP A 488 -32.74 -21.08 -3.91
CA ASP A 488 -32.82 -21.00 -2.45
C ASP A 488 -32.52 -22.38 -1.82
N ALA A 489 -32.98 -23.50 -2.39
CA ALA A 489 -32.68 -24.85 -1.90
C ALA A 489 -31.18 -25.21 -2.05
N VAL A 490 -30.54 -24.86 -3.18
CA VAL A 490 -29.09 -24.98 -3.37
C VAL A 490 -28.35 -24.10 -2.35
N SER A 491 -28.84 -22.87 -2.13
CA SER A 491 -28.29 -21.97 -1.11
C SER A 491 -28.45 -22.50 0.32
N GLU A 492 -29.42 -23.38 0.61
CA GLU A 492 -29.62 -23.95 1.94
C GLU A 492 -28.84 -25.25 2.16
N ARG A 493 -28.56 -26.05 1.13
CA ARG A 493 -27.86 -27.34 1.25
C ARG A 493 -26.36 -27.22 1.54
N GLU A 494 -25.67 -26.35 0.81
CA GLU A 494 -24.22 -26.12 0.96
C GLU A 494 -23.81 -25.51 2.33
N PRO A 495 -24.60 -24.62 2.99
CA PRO A 495 -24.26 -24.13 4.32
C PRO A 495 -24.58 -25.10 5.47
N LEU A 496 -25.49 -26.08 5.34
CA LEU A 496 -25.82 -26.96 6.48
C LEU A 496 -24.68 -27.92 6.81
N PHE A 497 -23.99 -28.47 5.80
CA PHE A 497 -22.80 -29.29 6.03
C PHE A 497 -21.66 -28.48 6.64
N GLU A 498 -21.42 -27.25 6.15
CA GLU A 498 -20.38 -26.36 6.68
C GLU A 498 -20.70 -25.86 8.10
N LYS A 499 -21.95 -25.49 8.38
CA LYS A 499 -22.40 -25.13 9.74
C LYS A 499 -22.27 -26.31 10.70
N ALA A 500 -22.63 -27.52 10.28
CA ALA A 500 -22.43 -28.72 11.08
C ALA A 500 -20.94 -29.03 11.28
N ARG A 501 -20.10 -28.89 10.24
CA ARG A 501 -18.65 -29.09 10.32
C ARG A 501 -18.03 -28.16 11.35
N LEU A 502 -18.41 -26.88 11.35
CA LEU A 502 -17.92 -25.91 12.33
C LEU A 502 -18.27 -26.31 13.77
N VAL A 503 -19.49 -26.78 14.03
CA VAL A 503 -19.89 -27.26 15.37
C VAL A 503 -19.07 -28.48 15.79
N PHE A 504 -18.89 -29.47 14.92
CA PHE A 504 -18.10 -30.67 15.23
C PHE A 504 -16.61 -30.36 15.43
N VAL A 505 -16.03 -29.47 14.62
CA VAL A 505 -14.62 -29.06 14.74
C VAL A 505 -14.40 -28.19 15.98
N GLU A 506 -15.34 -27.31 16.34
CA GLU A 506 -15.26 -26.50 17.56
C GLU A 506 -15.24 -27.37 18.83
N GLN A 507 -16.02 -28.46 18.85
CA GLN A 507 -16.15 -29.30 20.04
C GLN A 507 -15.14 -30.47 20.09
N LEU A 508 -14.73 -31.03 18.95
CA LEU A 508 -13.88 -32.21 18.87
C LEU A 508 -12.51 -31.96 18.21
N GLY A 509 -12.20 -30.72 17.82
CA GLY A 509 -10.98 -30.36 17.09
C GLY A 509 -10.93 -30.97 15.69
N ASP A 510 -9.72 -31.23 15.18
CA ASP A 510 -9.49 -31.75 13.81
C ASP A 510 -10.17 -33.11 13.56
N ALA A 511 -10.47 -33.88 14.61
CA ALA A 511 -11.18 -35.14 14.51
C ALA A 511 -12.69 -34.97 14.22
N GLY A 512 -13.26 -33.80 14.50
CA GLY A 512 -14.69 -33.52 14.36
C GLY A 512 -15.21 -33.67 12.93
N GLU A 513 -14.43 -33.26 11.94
CA GLU A 513 -14.79 -33.45 10.52
C GLU A 513 -14.87 -34.93 10.14
N GLY A 514 -13.95 -35.75 10.68
CA GLY A 514 -13.95 -37.20 10.46
C GLY A 514 -15.19 -37.88 11.05
N VAL A 515 -15.61 -37.46 12.25
CA VAL A 515 -16.84 -37.96 12.90
C VAL A 515 -18.07 -37.57 12.10
N LEU A 516 -18.18 -36.31 11.65
CA LEU A 516 -19.30 -35.85 10.82
C LEU A 516 -19.39 -36.63 9.49
N ARG A 517 -18.26 -36.85 8.81
CA ARG A 517 -18.21 -37.66 7.58
C ARG A 517 -18.58 -39.12 7.82
N MET A 518 -18.20 -39.69 8.96
CA MET A 518 -18.61 -41.05 9.33
C MET A 518 -20.12 -41.15 9.53
N GLN A 519 -20.74 -40.17 10.20
CA GLN A 519 -22.19 -40.15 10.41
C GLN A 519 -22.96 -39.98 9.10
N LEU A 520 -22.45 -39.15 8.19
CA LEU A 520 -22.97 -39.01 6.82
C LEU A 520 -22.90 -40.31 6.03
N ALA A 521 -21.75 -40.99 6.07
CA ALA A 521 -21.59 -42.29 5.41
C ALA A 521 -22.58 -43.34 5.97
N ARG A 522 -22.86 -43.33 7.27
CA ARG A 522 -23.85 -44.20 7.93
C ARG A 522 -25.31 -43.83 7.62
N LEU A 523 -25.56 -42.62 7.15
CA LEU A 523 -26.87 -42.22 6.63
C LEU A 523 -27.01 -42.54 5.14
N GLY A 524 -25.93 -42.96 4.47
CA GLY A 524 -25.91 -43.23 3.04
C GLY A 524 -26.09 -41.98 2.19
N LYS A 525 -25.91 -40.79 2.78
CA LYS A 525 -26.13 -39.49 2.14
C LYS A 525 -24.79 -38.81 1.87
N LYS A 526 -24.72 -38.10 0.74
CA LYS A 526 -23.59 -37.20 0.44
C LYS A 526 -23.73 -35.89 1.23
N PRO A 527 -22.63 -35.14 1.46
CA PRO A 527 -22.68 -33.82 2.09
C PRO A 527 -23.69 -32.86 1.43
N GLU A 528 -23.87 -33.02 0.11
CA GLU A 528 -24.76 -32.23 -0.75
C GLU A 528 -26.26 -32.58 -0.57
N GLU A 529 -26.58 -33.72 0.05
CA GLU A 529 -27.94 -34.26 0.20
C GLU A 529 -28.50 -34.05 1.63
N LEU A 530 -27.81 -33.24 2.44
CA LEU A 530 -28.12 -33.05 3.85
C LEU A 530 -29.36 -32.15 4.02
N ASP A 531 -30.37 -32.64 4.73
CA ASP A 531 -31.54 -31.86 5.13
C ASP A 531 -31.52 -31.49 6.63
N ARG A 532 -32.38 -30.57 7.07
CA ARG A 532 -32.44 -30.14 8.48
C ARG A 532 -32.86 -31.27 9.43
N THR A 533 -33.63 -32.25 8.95
CA THR A 533 -34.04 -33.41 9.76
C THR A 533 -32.89 -34.41 9.93
N ASP A 534 -31.97 -34.47 8.96
CA ASP A 534 -30.76 -35.26 9.04
C ASP A 534 -29.78 -34.69 10.07
N LEU A 535 -29.72 -33.36 10.27
CA LEU A 535 -28.89 -32.76 11.32
C LEU A 535 -29.28 -33.25 12.71
N VAL A 536 -30.58 -33.36 12.99
CA VAL A 536 -31.10 -33.91 14.25
C VAL A 536 -30.74 -35.40 14.37
N ARG A 537 -30.86 -36.17 13.28
CA ARG A 537 -30.46 -37.59 13.26
C ARG A 537 -28.96 -37.79 13.44
N ILE A 538 -28.13 -36.91 12.87
CA ILE A 538 -26.67 -36.90 13.06
C ILE A 538 -26.34 -36.57 14.51
N ALA A 539 -27.01 -35.57 15.10
CA ALA A 539 -26.82 -35.20 16.50
C ALA A 539 -27.15 -36.35 17.45
N ASP A 540 -28.30 -37.01 17.26
CA ASP A 540 -28.71 -38.14 18.11
C ASP A 540 -27.78 -39.36 17.94
N ARG A 541 -27.35 -39.67 16.72
CA ARG A 541 -26.40 -40.78 16.46
C ARG A 541 -25.00 -40.49 16.98
N ALA A 542 -24.49 -39.28 16.76
CA ALA A 542 -23.20 -38.86 17.29
C ALA A 542 -23.19 -38.90 18.83
N THR A 543 -24.31 -38.57 19.47
CA THR A 543 -24.46 -38.68 20.93
C THR A 543 -24.31 -40.13 21.42
N VAL A 544 -24.91 -41.09 20.71
CA VAL A 544 -24.78 -42.52 21.04
C VAL A 544 -23.35 -43.03 20.80
N ASP A 545 -22.76 -42.72 19.64
CA ASP A 545 -21.42 -43.19 19.28
C ASP A 545 -20.33 -42.57 20.17
N LEU A 546 -20.36 -41.25 20.39
CA LEU A 546 -19.42 -40.56 21.26
C LEU A 546 -19.66 -40.90 22.75
N GLY A 547 -20.91 -41.15 23.14
CA GLY A 547 -21.25 -41.63 24.48
C GLY A 547 -20.66 -43.02 24.76
N SER A 548 -20.70 -43.91 23.77
CA SER A 548 -20.07 -45.24 23.89
C SER A 548 -18.53 -45.15 24.01
N LEU A 549 -17.91 -44.13 23.41
CA LEU A 549 -16.48 -43.85 23.57
C LEU A 549 -16.17 -43.26 24.96
N ALA A 550 -17.03 -42.40 25.48
CA ALA A 550 -16.91 -41.83 26.83
C ALA A 550 -17.00 -42.92 27.92
N ASP A 551 -17.77 -43.98 27.69
CA ASP A 551 -17.89 -45.12 28.61
C ASP A 551 -16.63 -46.00 28.69
N VAL A 552 -15.73 -45.90 27.71
CA VAL A 552 -14.43 -46.60 27.68
C VAL A 552 -13.32 -45.78 28.35
N VAL A 553 -13.58 -44.51 28.68
CA VAL A 553 -12.59 -43.63 29.33
C VAL A 553 -12.65 -43.79 30.85
N ASP A 554 -11.60 -44.37 31.43
CA ASP A 554 -11.47 -44.63 32.87
C ASP A 554 -11.18 -43.38 33.73
N VAL A 555 -11.01 -42.21 33.10
CA VAL A 555 -10.71 -40.94 33.78
C VAL A 555 -12.00 -40.13 33.98
N PRO A 556 -12.49 -39.93 35.22
CA PRO A 556 -13.79 -39.31 35.48
C PRO A 556 -13.93 -37.89 34.94
N GLN A 557 -12.86 -37.10 35.01
CA GLN A 557 -12.84 -35.71 34.55
C GLN A 557 -12.94 -35.60 33.02
N GLU A 558 -12.28 -36.50 32.29
CA GLU A 558 -12.35 -36.52 30.82
C GLU A 558 -13.68 -37.10 30.34
N LYS A 559 -14.25 -38.07 31.08
CA LYS A 559 -15.61 -38.58 30.82
C LYS A 559 -16.67 -37.48 30.92
N GLU A 560 -16.61 -36.66 31.98
CA GLU A 560 -17.54 -35.54 32.15
C GLU A 560 -17.36 -34.46 31.07
N ARG A 561 -16.12 -34.17 30.68
CA ARG A 561 -15.80 -33.25 29.58
C ARG A 561 -16.38 -33.72 28.24
N ILE A 562 -16.25 -35.01 27.92
CA ILE A 562 -16.79 -35.58 26.68
C ILE A 562 -18.31 -35.52 26.69
N HIS A 563 -18.97 -35.80 27.81
CA HIS A 563 -20.44 -35.65 27.91
C HIS A 563 -20.92 -34.22 27.70
N GLN A 564 -20.19 -33.22 28.24
CA GLN A 564 -20.51 -31.80 28.00
C GLN A 564 -20.32 -31.41 26.52
N GLN A 565 -19.28 -31.91 25.87
CA GLN A 565 -19.05 -31.68 24.44
C GLN A 565 -20.16 -32.31 23.58
N ILE A 566 -20.60 -33.53 23.90
CA ILE A 566 -21.69 -34.21 23.21
C ILE A 566 -23.00 -33.42 23.32
N GLU A 567 -23.34 -32.97 24.53
CA GLU A 567 -24.56 -32.19 24.76
C GLU A 567 -24.51 -30.83 24.04
N SER A 568 -23.33 -30.20 23.99
CA SER A 568 -23.12 -28.96 23.24
C SER A 568 -23.28 -29.14 21.73
N ILE A 569 -22.74 -30.23 21.16
CA ILE A 569 -22.93 -30.58 19.75
C ILE A 569 -24.42 -30.76 19.46
N ARG A 570 -25.14 -31.49 20.33
CA ARG A 570 -26.58 -31.76 20.15
C ARG A 570 -27.41 -30.47 20.14
N GLN A 571 -27.21 -29.61 21.13
CA GLN A 571 -27.94 -28.35 21.24
C GLN A 571 -27.65 -27.41 20.05
N LYS A 572 -26.37 -27.26 19.67
CA LYS A 572 -25.99 -26.39 18.54
C LYS A 572 -26.52 -26.90 17.20
N LEU A 573 -26.53 -28.21 16.97
CA LEU A 573 -27.10 -28.78 15.74
C LEU A 573 -28.64 -28.70 15.71
N GLN A 574 -29.31 -28.80 16.86
CA GLN A 574 -30.76 -28.57 16.96
C GLN A 574 -31.12 -27.12 16.66
N LEU A 575 -30.37 -26.15 17.19
CA LEU A 575 -30.57 -24.72 16.88
C LEU A 575 -30.39 -24.42 15.38
N ILE A 576 -29.41 -25.05 14.73
CA ILE A 576 -29.21 -24.95 13.27
C ILE A 576 -30.38 -25.58 12.50
N ALA A 577 -30.93 -26.70 12.99
CA ALA A 577 -32.08 -27.36 12.37
C ALA A 577 -33.38 -26.56 12.51
N GLU A 578 -33.57 -25.85 13.63
CA GLU A 578 -34.72 -24.96 13.89
C GLU A 578 -34.62 -23.61 13.16
N GLY A 579 -33.44 -23.27 12.63
CA GLY A 579 -33.21 -22.06 11.84
C GLY A 579 -32.78 -20.84 12.66
N GLU A 580 -32.39 -21.02 13.92
CA GLU A 580 -31.96 -19.96 14.84
C GLU A 580 -30.42 -19.82 14.94
N GLY A 581 -29.67 -20.28 13.92
CA GLY A 581 -28.19 -20.37 13.92
C GLY A 581 -27.46 -19.57 12.86
#